data_AF-D0SBP9-F1
#
_entry.id   AF-D0SBP9-F1
#
_cell.length_a   1.000
_cell.length_b   1.000
_cell.length_c   1.000
_cell.angle_alpha   90.00
_cell.angle_beta   90.00
_cell.angle_gamma   90.00
#
_symmetry.space_group_name_H-M   'P 1'
#
loop_
_entity.id
_entity.type
_entity.pdbx_description
1 polymer ?
#
loop_
_entity_poly.entity_id
_entity_poly.type
_entity_poly.pdbx_seq_one_letter_code
_entity_poly.pdbx_strand_id
1 'polypeptide(L)'
;MLRHGIELEISDKLSEYNQQLIKKYWECEKKTLRYKYSIQSLTNRYKFCNEDECEKYVARHSSAIITDERICCSSCGRRIIVKLRQELNIAFEKGFKFELDCRNCMDLSIDEIAKNVIDSIENIIHLEYKFLFKNRELSLTYLEKIYLYLISLKCQVNEYGKLKKEIWQDMFITERADKNFLIKSLYDKRVIFNTKKNDEIIKIINENSKFFLKKSHLIDLEFRNKYQKYRYLFLEENTFLNFDLNYESFNHMFEELRNQFDYYELDYLDIKEIREFILEQKIIDAYQLISNIQKYRPIPIEKSIELDCVLVELVEKYNLLVVNSLLSYQADKVALRLYNLEHAQQRDRDPYFVNKMFITRITSYLEYCKLNNKIPSHIRGIGPNWSYTSLEYFVSKSIINEGLSWTTFSGDELIHKWLNSEKVTIKLDL
;
A
#
# COMPACT_ATOMS: atom_id res chain seq x y z
N MET A 1 47.56 40.32 13.24
CA MET A 1 48.18 38.98 13.39
C MET A 1 47.07 37.97 13.63
N LEU A 2 47.19 36.74 13.15
CA LEU A 2 46.28 35.65 13.51
C LEU A 2 46.59 35.20 14.95
N ARG A 3 45.59 34.65 15.64
CA ARG A 3 45.77 34.06 16.97
C ARG A 3 46.73 32.85 16.89
N HIS A 4 47.58 32.69 17.91
CA HIS A 4 48.56 31.61 17.96
C HIS A 4 47.86 30.24 17.99
N GLY A 5 48.38 29.26 17.22
CA GLY A 5 47.80 27.92 17.10
C GLY A 5 46.62 27.82 16.12
N ILE A 6 46.53 28.74 15.13
CA ILE A 6 45.53 28.69 14.06
C ILE A 6 46.20 28.90 12.70
N GLU A 7 45.83 28.08 11.74
CA GLU A 7 46.11 28.22 10.32
C GLU A 7 44.82 28.62 9.59
N LEU A 8 44.92 29.54 8.63
CA LEU A 8 43.76 30.07 7.92
C LEU A 8 43.78 29.59 6.47
N GLU A 9 42.77 28.82 6.09
CA GLU A 9 42.51 28.46 4.70
C GLU A 9 41.56 29.48 4.07
N ILE A 10 41.94 29.98 2.89
CA ILE A 10 41.17 30.93 2.11
C ILE A 10 41.02 30.34 0.71
N SER A 11 39.83 30.42 0.12
CA SER A 11 39.64 29.96 -1.26
C SER A 11 40.50 30.75 -2.26
N ASP A 12 41.23 30.04 -3.13
CA ASP A 12 42.21 30.62 -4.07
C ASP A 12 41.61 31.58 -5.13
N LYS A 13 40.28 31.61 -5.30
CA LYS A 13 39.58 32.36 -6.36
C LYS A 13 39.05 33.73 -5.94
N LEU A 14 39.54 34.32 -4.86
CA LEU A 14 39.02 35.59 -4.31
C LEU A 14 39.85 36.79 -4.74
N SER A 15 39.18 37.92 -5.02
CA SER A 15 39.82 39.21 -5.23
C SER A 15 40.63 39.64 -4.00
N GLU A 16 41.69 40.41 -4.21
CA GLU A 16 42.55 40.90 -3.13
C GLU A 16 41.78 41.68 -2.05
N TYR A 17 40.74 42.43 -2.48
CA TYR A 17 39.82 43.13 -1.60
C TYR A 17 39.06 42.19 -0.65
N ASN A 18 38.55 41.06 -1.17
CA ASN A 18 37.82 40.07 -0.38
C ASN A 18 38.74 39.21 0.48
N GLN A 19 39.96 38.93 0.02
CA GLN A 19 40.98 38.27 0.85
C GLN A 19 41.35 39.15 2.06
N GLN A 20 41.44 40.48 1.88
CA GLN A 20 41.69 41.40 2.99
C GLN A 20 40.54 41.44 4.01
N LEU A 21 39.28 41.34 3.57
CA LEU A 21 38.13 41.19 4.47
C LEU A 21 38.31 39.97 5.37
N ILE A 22 38.59 38.81 4.77
CA ILE A 22 38.74 37.53 5.49
C ILE A 22 39.93 37.62 6.47
N LYS A 23 41.08 38.14 6.03
CA LYS A 23 42.25 38.33 6.91
C LYS A 23 41.93 39.25 8.10
N LYS A 24 41.17 40.33 7.90
CA LYS A 24 40.73 41.23 8.98
C LYS A 24 39.68 40.58 9.87
N TYR A 25 38.80 39.74 9.32
CA TYR A 25 37.84 38.96 10.11
C TYR A 25 38.57 37.99 11.05
N TRP A 26 39.67 37.37 10.67
CA TRP A 26 40.40 36.48 11.58
C TRP A 26 41.49 37.18 12.40
N GLU A 27 41.68 38.50 12.27
CA GLU A 27 42.75 39.24 12.93
C GLU A 27 42.47 39.48 14.44
N CYS A 28 43.45 39.15 15.28
CA CYS A 28 43.44 39.40 16.72
C CYS A 28 44.41 40.54 17.10
N GLU A 29 44.13 41.19 18.23
CA GLU A 29 45.08 42.14 18.84
C GLU A 29 46.34 41.40 19.32
N LYS A 30 47.47 42.11 19.36
CA LYS A 30 48.75 41.50 19.76
C LYS A 30 48.65 40.94 21.18
N LYS A 31 48.98 39.65 21.33
CA LYS A 31 49.03 38.91 22.61
C LYS A 31 47.67 38.79 23.33
N THR A 32 46.55 38.99 22.65
CA THR A 32 45.22 38.76 23.24
C THR A 32 44.37 37.81 22.38
N LEU A 33 43.30 37.29 22.97
CA LEU A 33 42.27 36.51 22.28
C LEU A 33 41.18 37.39 21.66
N ARG A 34 41.29 38.72 21.78
CA ARG A 34 40.27 39.65 21.29
C ARG A 34 40.47 39.92 19.81
N TYR A 35 39.38 39.83 19.05
CA TYR A 35 39.37 40.19 17.64
C TYR A 35 39.59 41.70 17.49
N LYS A 36 40.49 42.08 16.59
CA LYS A 36 40.89 43.47 16.37
C LYS A 36 39.78 44.32 15.73
N TYR A 37 38.92 43.67 14.94
CA TYR A 37 37.79 44.32 14.26
C TYR A 37 36.49 43.65 14.69
N SER A 38 35.49 44.45 15.10
CA SER A 38 34.14 43.95 15.32
C SER A 38 33.48 43.57 13.99
N ILE A 39 32.51 42.65 14.03
CA ILE A 39 31.76 42.26 12.81
C ILE A 39 31.06 43.49 12.23
N GLN A 40 30.39 44.28 13.08
CA GLN A 40 29.79 45.56 12.71
C GLN A 40 30.73 46.49 11.94
N SER A 41 32.00 46.61 12.37
CA SER A 41 32.99 47.46 11.68
C SER A 41 33.37 46.93 10.30
N LEU A 42 33.37 45.60 10.12
CA LEU A 42 33.66 44.95 8.84
C LEU A 42 32.45 45.05 7.91
N THR A 43 31.24 44.80 8.42
CA THR A 43 29.97 44.97 7.70
C THR A 43 29.87 46.37 7.10
N ASN A 44 30.09 47.41 7.91
CA ASN A 44 30.01 48.80 7.47
C ASN A 44 31.10 49.16 6.45
N ARG A 45 32.35 48.70 6.68
CA ARG A 45 33.49 49.02 5.81
C ARG A 45 33.40 48.33 4.44
N TYR A 46 32.88 47.11 4.41
CA TYR A 46 32.78 46.29 3.20
C TYR A 46 31.37 46.30 2.57
N LYS A 47 30.45 47.12 3.10
CA LYS A 47 29.09 47.38 2.58
C LYS A 47 28.20 46.14 2.48
N PHE A 48 28.23 45.26 3.49
CA PHE A 48 27.21 44.21 3.63
C PHE A 48 25.92 44.77 4.21
N CYS A 49 24.78 44.14 3.93
CA CYS A 49 23.47 44.62 4.39
C CYS A 49 23.31 44.41 5.90
N ASN A 50 23.89 43.34 6.45
CA ASN A 50 23.90 43.04 7.89
C ASN A 50 25.10 42.15 8.27
N GLU A 51 25.29 41.96 9.57
CA GLU A 51 26.37 41.14 10.13
C GLU A 51 26.28 39.67 9.68
N ASP A 52 25.06 39.13 9.64
CA ASP A 52 24.75 37.76 9.20
C ASP A 52 25.23 37.47 7.77
N GLU A 53 25.04 38.42 6.86
CA GLU A 53 25.47 38.32 5.47
C GLU A 53 26.99 38.34 5.36
N CYS A 54 27.66 39.20 6.15
CA CYS A 54 29.11 39.23 6.23
C CYS A 54 29.67 37.90 6.76
N GLU A 55 29.08 37.32 7.82
CA GLU A 55 29.51 36.05 8.37
C GLU A 55 29.27 34.87 7.43
N LYS A 56 28.10 34.82 6.76
CA LYS A 56 27.82 33.81 5.72
C LYS A 56 28.81 33.88 4.57
N TYR A 57 29.20 35.10 4.16
CA TYR A 57 30.20 35.30 3.12
C TYR A 57 31.56 34.73 3.56
N VAL A 58 32.02 35.08 4.76
CA VAL A 58 33.30 34.59 5.30
C VAL A 58 33.31 33.07 5.47
N ALA A 59 32.23 32.47 6.00
CA ALA A 59 32.11 31.03 6.21
C ALA A 59 32.08 30.20 4.91
N ARG A 60 31.66 30.80 3.79
CA ARG A 60 31.70 30.16 2.46
C ARG A 60 33.10 30.13 1.86
N HIS A 61 33.94 31.10 2.24
CA HIS A 61 35.18 31.42 1.54
C HIS A 61 36.44 31.25 2.38
N SER A 62 36.29 30.90 3.66
CA SER A 62 37.39 30.64 4.57
C SER A 62 37.05 29.64 5.67
N SER A 63 38.09 28.99 6.18
CA SER A 63 38.05 28.13 7.35
C SER A 63 39.32 28.35 8.18
N ALA A 64 39.17 28.34 9.49
CA ALA A 64 40.28 28.34 10.43
C ALA A 64 40.51 26.92 10.93
N ILE A 65 41.72 26.42 10.77
CA ILE A 65 42.18 25.13 11.28
C ILE A 65 42.96 25.38 12.56
N ILE A 66 42.55 24.72 13.65
CA ILE A 66 43.29 24.79 14.92
C ILE A 66 44.50 23.86 14.82
N THR A 67 45.69 24.43 14.94
CA THR A 67 46.98 23.72 14.85
C THR A 67 47.60 23.40 16.20
N ASP A 68 47.02 23.88 17.31
CA ASP A 68 47.43 23.49 18.66
C ASP A 68 47.10 22.01 18.90
N GLU A 69 48.12 21.18 19.07
CA GLU A 69 48.00 19.72 19.25
C GLU A 69 47.21 19.32 20.51
N ARG A 70 47.03 20.26 21.46
CA ARG A 70 46.20 20.03 22.65
C ARG A 70 44.71 20.16 22.36
N ILE A 71 44.33 20.73 21.21
CA ILE A 71 42.95 20.95 20.80
C ILE A 71 42.68 20.11 19.56
N CYS A 72 42.37 18.84 19.82
CA CYS A 72 42.00 17.85 18.82
C CYS A 72 40.58 17.37 19.09
N CYS A 73 39.97 16.70 18.11
CA CYS A 73 38.73 15.98 18.34
C CYS A 73 38.94 14.88 19.40
N SER A 74 38.13 14.85 20.45
CA SER A 74 38.19 13.82 21.50
C SER A 74 37.94 12.42 20.98
N SER A 75 37.02 12.23 20.02
CA SER A 75 36.69 10.90 19.49
C SER A 75 37.69 10.37 18.46
N CYS A 76 38.21 11.21 17.55
CA CYS A 76 39.00 10.75 16.39
C CYS A 76 40.40 11.35 16.29
N GLY A 77 40.80 12.24 17.19
CA GLY A 77 42.12 12.89 17.20
C GLY A 77 42.38 13.84 16.03
N ARG A 78 41.41 14.06 15.13
CA ARG A 78 41.58 14.99 14.00
C ARG A 78 41.60 16.44 14.46
N ARG A 79 42.31 17.28 13.69
CA ARG A 79 42.32 18.74 13.86
C ARG A 79 40.93 19.31 13.60
N ILE A 80 40.54 20.32 14.38
CA ILE A 80 39.23 20.95 14.30
C ILE A 80 39.27 22.08 13.28
N ILE A 81 38.29 22.07 12.37
CA ILE A 81 38.08 23.11 11.36
C ILE A 81 36.83 23.90 11.75
N VAL A 82 36.95 25.22 11.86
CA VAL A 82 35.85 26.13 12.16
C VAL A 82 35.69 27.18 11.07
N LYS A 83 34.48 27.68 10.88
CA LYS A 83 34.14 28.65 9.84
C LYS A 83 33.74 30.02 10.42
N LEU A 84 33.43 30.08 11.71
CA LEU A 84 33.00 31.30 12.40
C LEU A 84 33.81 31.57 13.67
N ARG A 85 33.89 32.84 14.07
CA ARG A 85 34.55 33.27 15.33
C ARG A 85 33.93 32.64 16.58
N GLN A 86 32.61 32.46 16.59
CA GLN A 86 31.90 31.84 17.71
C GLN A 86 32.29 30.37 17.87
N GLU A 87 32.34 29.63 16.75
CA GLU A 87 32.80 28.23 16.73
C GLU A 87 34.24 28.13 17.23
N LEU A 88 35.12 29.06 16.83
CA LEU A 88 36.50 29.11 17.31
C LEU A 88 36.59 29.34 18.82
N ASN A 89 35.78 30.25 19.38
CA ASN A 89 35.79 30.52 20.82
C ASN A 89 35.33 29.28 21.62
N ILE A 90 34.23 28.65 21.19
CA ILE A 90 33.75 27.39 21.77
C ILE A 90 34.83 26.31 21.63
N ALA A 91 35.55 26.30 20.50
CA ALA A 91 36.59 25.33 20.24
C ALA A 91 37.74 25.38 21.25
N PHE A 92 38.20 26.59 21.57
CA PHE A 92 39.21 26.78 22.60
C PHE A 92 38.68 26.54 24.02
N GLU A 93 37.43 26.92 24.32
CA GLU A 93 36.84 26.70 25.66
C GLU A 93 36.65 25.22 26.00
N LYS A 94 36.17 24.42 25.03
CA LYS A 94 35.92 22.98 25.20
C LYS A 94 37.13 22.12 24.88
N GLY A 95 38.00 22.57 23.98
CA GLY A 95 39.17 21.82 23.52
C GLY A 95 40.15 21.52 24.64
N PHE A 96 40.44 22.50 25.50
CA PHE A 96 41.30 22.30 26.68
C PHE A 96 40.69 21.39 27.76
N LYS A 97 39.39 21.09 27.67
CA LYS A 97 38.69 20.17 28.57
C LYS A 97 38.53 18.77 27.97
N PHE A 98 39.05 18.52 26.77
CA PHE A 98 38.86 17.28 26.01
C PHE A 98 37.38 16.95 25.72
N GLU A 99 36.52 17.96 25.61
CA GLU A 99 35.06 17.82 25.39
C GLU A 99 34.66 18.19 23.96
N LEU A 100 35.55 18.00 22.98
CA LEU A 100 35.37 18.57 21.65
C LEU A 100 35.34 17.54 20.53
N ASP A 101 34.18 17.35 19.92
CA ASP A 101 34.03 16.44 18.80
C ASP A 101 34.00 17.21 17.46
N CYS A 102 34.63 16.64 16.44
CA CYS A 102 34.57 17.20 15.09
C CYS A 102 33.18 16.97 14.47
N ARG A 103 32.82 17.75 13.44
CA ARG A 103 31.50 17.62 12.78
C ARG A 103 31.20 16.18 12.36
N ASN A 104 32.16 15.48 11.76
CA ASN A 104 31.96 14.08 11.37
C ASN A 104 31.70 13.15 12.56
N CYS A 105 32.34 13.36 13.72
CA CYS A 105 32.07 12.55 14.92
C CYS A 105 30.73 12.93 15.58
N MET A 106 30.35 14.20 15.51
CA MET A 106 29.02 14.65 15.93
C MET A 106 27.93 14.07 15.02
N ASP A 107 28.16 13.97 13.71
CA ASP A 107 27.23 13.37 12.76
C ASP A 107 27.15 11.84 12.95
N LEU A 108 28.29 11.16 13.10
CA LEU A 108 28.34 9.71 13.40
C LEU A 108 27.64 9.37 14.73
N SER A 109 27.82 10.18 15.77
CA SER A 109 27.13 9.97 17.05
C SER A 109 25.62 10.24 16.96
N ILE A 110 25.17 11.13 16.07
CA ILE A 110 23.75 11.36 15.80
C ILE A 110 23.15 10.15 15.06
N ASP A 111 23.83 9.62 14.05
CA ASP A 111 23.35 8.44 13.33
C ASP A 111 23.38 7.18 14.19
N GLU A 112 24.37 7.01 15.07
CA GLU A 112 24.37 5.92 16.06
C GLU A 112 23.17 6.01 17.00
N ILE A 113 22.81 7.21 17.48
CA ILE A 113 21.60 7.41 18.29
C ILE A 113 20.35 7.07 17.47
N ALA A 114 20.25 7.57 16.23
CA ALA A 114 19.12 7.30 15.35
C ALA A 114 18.97 5.80 15.09
N LYS A 115 20.07 5.12 14.78
CA LYS A 115 20.15 3.68 14.57
C LYS A 115 19.69 2.91 15.81
N ASN A 116 20.19 3.24 17.00
CA ASN A 116 19.78 2.56 18.24
C ASN A 116 18.27 2.67 18.49
N VAL A 117 17.65 3.81 18.17
CA VAL A 117 16.19 3.98 18.25
C VAL A 117 15.48 3.09 17.24
N ILE A 118 15.95 3.06 15.98
CA ILE A 118 15.40 2.20 14.93
C ILE A 118 15.51 0.73 15.32
N ASP A 119 16.71 0.27 15.71
CA ASP A 119 16.97 -1.11 16.12
C ASP A 119 16.07 -1.52 17.30
N SER A 120 15.81 -0.61 18.25
CA SER A 120 14.88 -0.85 19.36
C SER A 120 13.45 -1.11 18.89
N ILE A 121 12.96 -0.34 17.91
CA ILE A 121 11.64 -0.56 17.30
C ILE A 121 11.64 -1.86 16.50
N GLU A 122 12.67 -2.09 15.69
CA GLU A 122 12.80 -3.27 14.83
C GLU A 122 12.80 -4.56 15.66
N ASN A 123 13.51 -4.59 16.79
CA ASN A 123 13.53 -5.72 17.72
C ASN A 123 12.14 -6.09 18.25
N ILE A 124 11.28 -5.11 18.50
CA ILE A 124 9.90 -5.35 18.98
C ILE A 124 9.06 -5.96 17.85
N ILE A 125 9.16 -5.42 16.63
CA ILE A 125 8.30 -5.83 15.51
C ILE A 125 8.81 -7.08 14.77
N HIS A 126 10.07 -7.47 14.97
CA HIS A 126 10.71 -8.56 14.21
C HIS A 126 9.96 -9.91 14.33
N LEU A 127 9.28 -10.17 15.45
CA LEU A 127 8.55 -11.42 15.65
C LEU A 127 7.23 -11.46 14.86
N GLU A 128 6.40 -10.43 14.97
CA GLU A 128 5.07 -10.41 14.35
C GLU A 128 5.08 -9.89 12.90
N TYR A 129 6.00 -8.97 12.58
CA TYR A 129 6.06 -8.28 11.29
C TYR A 129 7.34 -8.59 10.52
N LYS A 130 7.92 -9.80 10.71
CA LYS A 130 9.14 -10.25 10.03
C LYS A 130 9.11 -10.06 8.50
N PHE A 131 7.91 -10.11 7.90
CA PHE A 131 7.73 -9.93 6.47
C PHE A 131 8.08 -8.51 5.98
N LEU A 132 8.03 -7.49 6.84
CA LEU A 132 8.42 -6.11 6.49
C LEU A 132 9.93 -5.96 6.24
N PHE A 133 10.73 -6.93 6.69
CA PHE A 133 12.19 -6.94 6.56
C PHE A 133 12.69 -7.80 5.40
N LYS A 134 11.78 -8.51 4.71
CA LYS A 134 12.15 -9.38 3.59
C LYS A 134 11.78 -8.68 2.30
N ASN A 135 12.75 -8.46 1.43
CA ASN A 135 12.48 -8.17 0.03
C ASN A 135 11.87 -9.44 -0.56
N ARG A 136 10.57 -9.38 -0.85
CA ARG A 136 9.84 -10.50 -1.44
C ARG A 136 9.18 -9.97 -2.68
N GLU A 137 9.64 -10.46 -3.83
CA GLU A 137 8.81 -10.45 -5.02
C GLU A 137 7.53 -11.21 -4.68
N LEU A 138 6.42 -10.48 -4.60
CA LEU A 138 5.12 -11.05 -4.31
C LEU A 138 4.66 -11.78 -5.58
N SER A 139 4.62 -13.11 -5.53
CA SER A 139 4.10 -13.95 -6.61
C SER A 139 2.57 -13.85 -6.66
N LEU A 140 2.09 -12.79 -7.30
CA LEU A 140 0.66 -12.54 -7.50
C LEU A 140 0.15 -13.18 -8.79
N THR A 141 -1.02 -13.79 -8.72
CA THR A 141 -1.76 -14.28 -9.89
C THR A 141 -2.32 -13.12 -10.70
N TYR A 142 -2.77 -13.39 -11.92
CA TYR A 142 -3.39 -12.37 -12.76
C TYR A 142 -4.59 -11.67 -12.06
N LEU A 143 -5.49 -12.44 -11.44
CA LEU A 143 -6.66 -11.88 -10.75
C LEU A 143 -6.26 -11.08 -9.51
N GLU A 144 -5.27 -11.53 -8.74
CA GLU A 144 -4.76 -10.80 -7.58
C GLU A 144 -4.13 -9.47 -7.98
N LYS A 145 -3.41 -9.42 -9.12
CA LYS A 145 -2.86 -8.16 -9.66
C LYS A 145 -3.98 -7.18 -10.01
N ILE A 146 -5.02 -7.63 -10.71
CA ILE A 146 -6.20 -6.80 -11.00
C ILE A 146 -6.81 -6.28 -9.70
N TYR A 147 -6.98 -7.16 -8.71
CA TYR A 147 -7.61 -6.79 -7.46
C TYR A 147 -6.76 -5.79 -6.67
N LEU A 148 -5.44 -5.99 -6.63
CA LEU A 148 -4.49 -5.05 -6.04
C LEU A 148 -4.56 -3.68 -6.72
N TYR A 149 -4.65 -3.64 -8.05
CA TYR A 149 -4.82 -2.41 -8.80
C TYR A 149 -6.13 -1.68 -8.43
N LEU A 150 -7.23 -2.42 -8.28
CA LEU A 150 -8.51 -1.85 -7.84
C LEU A 150 -8.45 -1.30 -6.42
N ILE A 151 -7.76 -2.00 -5.50
CA ILE A 151 -7.53 -1.51 -4.14
C ILE A 151 -6.75 -0.21 -4.20
N SER A 152 -5.63 -0.19 -4.93
CA SER A 152 -4.77 0.97 -5.12
C SER A 152 -5.54 2.18 -5.67
N LEU A 153 -6.43 1.96 -6.63
CA LEU A 153 -7.23 3.01 -7.28
C LEU A 153 -8.36 3.52 -6.37
N LYS A 154 -9.07 2.63 -5.67
CA LYS A 154 -10.27 2.99 -4.89
C LYS A 154 -9.97 3.39 -3.45
N CYS A 155 -9.06 2.70 -2.77
CA CYS A 155 -8.86 2.82 -1.32
C CYS A 155 -8.03 4.04 -0.90
N GLN A 156 -7.70 4.96 -1.83
CA GLN A 156 -6.95 6.19 -1.57
C GLN A 156 -5.68 5.94 -0.76
N VAL A 157 -4.84 5.04 -1.28
CA VAL A 157 -3.63 4.59 -0.60
C VAL A 157 -2.63 5.75 -0.49
N ASN A 158 -2.10 5.98 0.72
CA ASN A 158 -1.10 7.03 0.92
C ASN A 158 0.33 6.55 0.60
N GLU A 159 1.31 7.45 0.70
CA GLU A 159 2.73 7.17 0.44
C GLU A 159 3.33 6.04 1.30
N TYR A 160 2.72 5.70 2.44
CA TYR A 160 3.14 4.61 3.32
C TYR A 160 2.29 3.34 3.17
N GLY A 161 1.39 3.29 2.18
CA GLY A 161 0.53 2.14 1.94
C GLY A 161 -0.73 2.06 2.80
N LYS A 162 -1.04 3.07 3.61
CA LYS A 162 -2.23 3.06 4.48
C LYS A 162 -3.50 3.09 3.62
N LEU A 163 -4.38 2.13 3.85
CA LEU A 163 -5.70 2.09 3.23
C LEU A 163 -6.67 2.94 4.05
N LYS A 164 -7.53 3.72 3.38
CA LYS A 164 -8.60 4.43 4.07
C LYS A 164 -9.64 3.44 4.59
N LYS A 165 -9.80 3.38 5.91
CA LYS A 165 -10.56 2.34 6.62
C LYS A 165 -12.00 2.21 6.11
N GLU A 166 -12.71 3.32 5.90
CA GLU A 166 -14.12 3.28 5.49
C GLU A 166 -14.27 2.68 4.09
N ILE A 167 -13.38 3.07 3.16
CA ILE A 167 -13.42 2.58 1.78
C ILE A 167 -12.95 1.13 1.70
N TRP A 168 -11.92 0.77 2.46
CA TRP A 168 -11.43 -0.60 2.55
C TRP A 168 -12.50 -1.54 3.13
N GLN A 169 -13.23 -1.12 4.17
CA GLN A 169 -14.33 -1.90 4.73
C GLN A 169 -15.47 -2.10 3.71
N ASP A 170 -15.84 -1.05 2.97
CA ASP A 170 -16.82 -1.16 1.90
C ASP A 170 -16.34 -2.13 0.80
N MET A 171 -15.08 -2.03 0.38
CA MET A 171 -14.49 -2.95 -0.61
C MET A 171 -14.43 -4.39 -0.09
N PHE A 172 -14.15 -4.59 1.20
CA PHE A 172 -14.15 -5.90 1.85
C PHE A 172 -15.53 -6.54 1.92
N ILE A 173 -16.57 -5.75 2.19
CA ILE A 173 -17.96 -6.21 2.23
C ILE A 173 -18.47 -6.49 0.81
N THR A 174 -18.10 -5.63 -0.14
CA THR A 174 -18.55 -5.69 -1.53
C THR A 174 -17.76 -6.67 -2.40
N GLU A 175 -16.66 -7.25 -1.91
CA GLU A 175 -16.08 -8.49 -2.44
C GLU A 175 -16.98 -9.70 -2.14
N ARG A 176 -18.27 -9.54 -2.47
CA ARG A 176 -19.40 -10.49 -2.49
C ARG A 176 -19.39 -11.59 -1.44
N ALA A 177 -19.41 -11.14 -0.19
CA ALA A 177 -19.99 -11.78 0.99
C ALA A 177 -19.79 -13.31 1.16
N ASP A 178 -18.99 -13.62 2.18
CA ASP A 178 -18.58 -14.91 2.77
C ASP A 178 -17.34 -15.59 2.18
N LYS A 179 -17.08 -15.49 0.86
CA LYS A 179 -15.91 -16.17 0.29
C LYS A 179 -14.61 -15.36 0.34
N ASN A 180 -14.66 -14.04 0.10
CA ASN A 180 -13.53 -13.10 0.11
C ASN A 180 -12.19 -13.69 -0.39
N PHE A 181 -12.24 -14.44 -1.49
CA PHE A 181 -11.13 -15.30 -1.89
C PHE A 181 -9.88 -14.47 -2.24
N LEU A 182 -10.05 -13.39 -3.01
CA LEU A 182 -8.94 -12.55 -3.43
C LEU A 182 -8.37 -11.79 -2.24
N ILE A 183 -9.23 -11.24 -1.38
CA ILE A 183 -8.75 -10.54 -0.18
C ILE A 183 -8.02 -11.48 0.78
N LYS A 184 -8.56 -12.68 1.03
CA LYS A 184 -7.90 -13.69 1.88
C LYS A 184 -6.53 -14.05 1.33
N SER A 185 -6.42 -14.30 0.02
CA SER A 185 -5.14 -14.60 -0.62
C SER A 185 -4.13 -13.45 -0.47
N LEU A 186 -4.56 -12.19 -0.63
CA LEU A 186 -3.71 -11.02 -0.42
C LEU A 186 -3.24 -10.86 1.03
N TYR A 187 -4.06 -11.22 2.02
CA TYR A 187 -3.63 -11.29 3.43
C TYR A 187 -2.64 -12.43 3.69
N ASP A 188 -2.90 -13.61 3.12
CA ASP A 188 -2.04 -14.80 3.28
C ASP A 188 -0.65 -14.56 2.68
N LYS A 189 -0.61 -13.92 1.51
CA LYS A 189 0.62 -13.50 0.83
C LYS A 189 1.29 -12.28 1.48
N ARG A 190 0.67 -11.69 2.52
CA ARG A 190 1.15 -10.49 3.24
C ARG A 190 1.30 -9.27 2.33
N VAL A 191 0.50 -9.20 1.26
CA VAL A 191 0.35 -8.00 0.41
C VAL A 191 -0.48 -6.97 1.14
N ILE A 192 -1.47 -7.42 1.91
CA ILE A 192 -2.26 -6.60 2.82
C ILE A 192 -2.02 -7.12 4.24
N PHE A 193 -1.87 -6.21 5.19
CA PHE A 193 -1.72 -6.56 6.58
C PHE A 193 -2.34 -5.51 7.49
N ASN A 194 -2.75 -5.95 8.67
CA ASN A 194 -3.21 -5.06 9.72
C ASN A 194 -2.07 -4.84 10.70
N THR A 195 -1.85 -3.59 11.10
CA THR A 195 -0.98 -3.27 12.23
C THR A 195 -1.80 -3.19 13.49
N LYS A 196 -1.20 -3.56 14.61
CA LYS A 196 -1.75 -3.29 15.94
C LYS A 196 -1.03 -2.11 16.56
N LYS A 197 -1.78 -1.32 17.33
CA LYS A 197 -1.19 -0.31 18.21
C LYS A 197 -0.25 -1.00 19.20
N ASN A 198 0.98 -0.49 19.33
CA ASN A 198 1.96 -1.02 20.28
C ASN A 198 2.45 0.10 21.20
N ASP A 199 2.09 0.04 22.48
CA ASP A 199 2.38 1.11 23.44
C ASP A 199 3.90 1.26 23.72
N GLU A 200 4.70 0.20 23.59
CA GLU A 200 6.16 0.26 23.73
C GLU A 200 6.80 1.06 22.59
N ILE A 201 6.37 0.79 21.35
CA ILE A 201 6.83 1.53 20.16
C ILE A 201 6.41 3.00 20.26
N ILE A 202 5.19 3.27 20.71
CA ILE A 202 4.69 4.64 20.90
C ILE A 202 5.53 5.39 21.94
N LYS A 203 5.91 4.72 23.03
CA LYS A 203 6.80 5.31 24.04
C LYS A 203 8.15 5.69 23.44
N ILE A 204 8.79 4.77 22.72
CA ILE A 204 10.07 5.00 22.04
C ILE A 204 9.95 6.17 21.04
N ILE A 205 8.89 6.20 20.23
CA ILE A 205 8.63 7.29 19.28
C ILE A 205 8.50 8.64 20.01
N ASN A 206 7.70 8.69 21.07
CA ASN A 206 7.43 9.93 21.80
C ASN A 206 8.71 10.48 22.46
N GLU A 207 9.49 9.62 23.11
CA GLU A 207 10.76 9.98 23.76
C GLU A 207 11.78 10.54 22.75
N ASN A 208 11.79 10.02 21.52
CA ASN A 208 12.76 10.39 20.50
C ASN A 208 12.23 11.42 19.47
N SER A 209 10.96 11.79 19.54
CA SER A 209 10.31 12.71 18.59
C SER A 209 11.03 14.05 18.46
N LYS A 210 11.47 14.63 19.58
CA LYS A 210 12.20 15.90 19.63
C LYS A 210 13.58 15.79 18.98
N PHE A 211 14.24 14.65 19.12
CA PHE A 211 15.52 14.37 18.47
C PHE A 211 15.36 14.31 16.96
N PHE A 212 14.45 13.47 16.46
CA PHE A 212 14.17 13.35 15.02
C PHE A 212 13.64 14.65 14.40
N LEU A 213 12.90 15.49 15.12
CA LEU A 213 12.46 16.80 14.63
C LEU A 213 13.63 17.81 14.52
N LYS A 214 14.39 18.00 15.60
CA LYS A 214 15.44 19.03 15.67
C LYS A 214 16.69 18.70 14.88
N LYS A 215 17.00 17.41 14.74
CA LYS A 215 18.24 16.91 14.11
C LYS A 215 17.99 16.24 12.77
N SER A 216 16.77 16.31 12.22
CA SER A 216 16.39 15.71 10.93
C SER A 216 17.32 15.96 9.74
N HIS A 217 18.03 17.10 9.72
CA HIS A 217 18.96 17.48 8.66
C HIS A 217 20.37 16.88 8.82
N LEU A 218 20.65 16.27 9.99
CA LEU A 218 21.92 15.64 10.33
C LEU A 218 21.80 14.11 10.43
N ILE A 219 20.58 13.57 10.35
CA ILE A 219 20.32 12.13 10.40
C ILE A 219 20.31 11.60 8.97
N ASP A 220 20.93 10.44 8.74
CA ASP A 220 20.89 9.74 7.46
C ASP A 220 19.44 9.56 6.96
N LEU A 221 19.26 9.72 5.65
CA LEU A 221 17.96 9.65 5.00
C LEU A 221 17.29 8.29 5.24
N GLU A 222 18.07 7.20 5.30
CA GLU A 222 17.56 5.84 5.55
C GLU A 222 16.89 5.76 6.92
N PHE A 223 17.58 6.18 8.00
CA PHE A 223 17.04 6.14 9.36
C PHE A 223 15.84 7.06 9.53
N ARG A 224 15.87 8.23 8.88
CA ARG A 224 14.74 9.16 8.88
C ARG A 224 13.50 8.53 8.24
N ASN A 225 13.65 7.88 7.09
CA ASN A 225 12.55 7.23 6.38
C ASN A 225 12.00 6.04 7.18
N LYS A 226 12.87 5.20 7.76
CA LYS A 226 12.47 4.10 8.65
C LYS A 226 11.68 4.60 9.86
N TYR A 227 12.16 5.65 10.53
CA TYR A 227 11.47 6.22 11.70
C TYR A 227 10.08 6.74 11.33
N GLN A 228 9.94 7.45 10.22
CA GLN A 228 8.65 7.93 9.73
C GLN A 228 7.72 6.76 9.40
N LYS A 229 8.20 5.74 8.68
CA LYS A 229 7.43 4.54 8.34
C LYS A 229 6.91 3.84 9.58
N TYR A 230 7.76 3.53 10.57
CA TYR A 230 7.33 2.86 11.80
C TYR A 230 6.36 3.70 12.63
N ARG A 231 6.58 5.01 12.68
CA ARG A 231 5.63 5.93 13.30
C ARG A 231 4.26 5.83 12.64
N TYR A 232 4.19 5.82 11.31
CA TYR A 232 2.91 5.69 10.60
C TYR A 232 2.25 4.33 10.80
N LEU A 233 3.02 3.24 10.88
CA LEU A 233 2.50 1.88 11.00
C LEU A 233 1.92 1.57 12.40
N PHE A 234 2.58 1.99 13.48
CA PHE A 234 2.32 1.45 14.82
C PHE A 234 1.68 2.44 15.81
N LEU A 235 1.43 3.69 15.40
CA LEU A 235 0.70 4.67 16.23
C LEU A 235 -0.77 4.28 16.44
N GLU A 236 -1.39 3.70 15.42
CA GLU A 236 -2.82 3.37 15.39
C GLU A 236 -3.05 2.08 14.61
N GLU A 237 -4.04 1.30 15.04
CA GLU A 237 -4.48 0.12 14.30
C GLU A 237 -5.09 0.51 12.95
N ASN A 238 -4.48 0.04 11.86
CA ASN A 238 -4.91 0.31 10.49
C ASN A 238 -4.53 -0.85 9.56
N THR A 239 -5.10 -0.84 8.36
CA THR A 239 -4.75 -1.75 7.27
C THR A 239 -3.78 -1.07 6.31
N PHE A 240 -2.75 -1.80 5.92
CA PHE A 240 -1.70 -1.33 5.03
C PHE A 240 -1.49 -2.30 3.86
N LEU A 241 -1.16 -1.71 2.73
CA LEU A 241 -0.64 -2.38 1.55
C LEU A 241 0.88 -2.48 1.71
N ASN A 242 1.37 -3.70 1.83
CA ASN A 242 2.79 -4.03 1.81
C ASN A 242 3.25 -4.08 0.35
N PHE A 243 3.54 -2.92 -0.23
CA PHE A 243 4.20 -2.90 -1.53
C PHE A 243 5.71 -2.98 -1.33
N ASP A 244 6.31 -3.77 -2.21
CA ASP A 244 7.70 -4.19 -2.14
C ASP A 244 8.65 -2.98 -2.19
N LEU A 245 9.78 -3.07 -1.49
CA LEU A 245 10.83 -2.04 -1.47
C LEU A 245 11.55 -1.93 -2.83
N ASN A 246 11.29 -2.86 -3.75
CA ASN A 246 11.78 -2.80 -5.13
C ASN A 246 11.18 -1.62 -5.92
N TYR A 247 10.08 -1.04 -5.46
CA TYR A 247 9.47 0.13 -6.09
C TYR A 247 9.92 1.41 -5.38
N GLU A 248 10.44 2.37 -6.14
CA GLU A 248 10.88 3.68 -5.62
C GLU A 248 9.73 4.47 -4.97
N SER A 249 8.49 4.21 -5.39
CA SER A 249 7.29 4.81 -4.82
C SER A 249 6.04 3.98 -5.09
N PHE A 250 4.97 4.25 -4.34
CA PHE A 250 3.64 3.70 -4.62
C PHE A 250 3.18 4.01 -6.06
N ASN A 251 3.46 5.21 -6.57
CA ASN A 251 3.09 5.61 -7.93
C ASN A 251 3.81 4.75 -8.98
N HIS A 252 5.10 4.45 -8.76
CA HIS A 252 5.86 3.56 -9.64
C HIS A 252 5.22 2.16 -9.69
N MET A 253 4.86 1.60 -8.53
CA MET A 253 4.13 0.31 -8.48
C MET A 253 2.78 0.38 -9.20
N PHE A 254 2.03 1.47 -8.99
CA PHE A 254 0.71 1.63 -9.59
C PHE A 254 0.77 1.74 -11.12
N GLU A 255 1.76 2.46 -11.65
CA GLU A 255 2.01 2.57 -13.09
C GLU A 255 2.47 1.24 -13.68
N GLU A 256 3.35 0.50 -12.99
CA GLU A 256 3.78 -0.81 -13.46
C GLU A 256 2.62 -1.82 -13.49
N LEU A 257 1.81 -1.88 -12.43
CA LEU A 257 0.59 -2.71 -12.41
C LEU A 257 -0.32 -2.38 -13.59
N ARG A 258 -0.52 -1.09 -13.88
CA ARG A 258 -1.32 -0.65 -15.03
C ARG A 258 -0.73 -1.15 -16.36
N ASN A 259 0.57 -0.98 -16.57
CA ASN A 259 1.25 -1.39 -17.79
C ASN A 259 1.23 -2.91 -17.97
N GLN A 260 1.31 -3.67 -16.88
CA GLN A 260 1.20 -5.14 -16.91
C GLN A 260 -0.16 -5.60 -17.47
N PHE A 261 -1.25 -4.84 -17.28
CA PHE A 261 -2.56 -5.22 -17.83
C PHE A 261 -2.73 -4.93 -19.32
N ASP A 262 -1.91 -4.06 -19.90
CA ASP A 262 -2.01 -3.78 -21.34
C ASP A 262 -1.38 -4.90 -22.19
N TYR A 263 -0.53 -5.74 -21.59
CA TYR A 263 0.24 -6.78 -22.29
C TYR A 263 0.39 -8.08 -21.48
N TYR A 264 -0.56 -8.41 -20.61
CA TYR A 264 -0.44 -9.61 -19.78
C TYR A 264 -0.56 -10.87 -20.62
N GLU A 265 0.46 -11.74 -20.56
CA GLU A 265 0.43 -13.05 -21.17
C GLU A 265 -0.06 -14.08 -20.14
N LEU A 266 -1.30 -14.54 -20.28
CA LEU A 266 -1.91 -15.55 -19.40
C LEU A 266 -1.26 -16.91 -19.61
N ASP A 267 -0.92 -17.56 -18.50
CA ASP A 267 -0.59 -18.98 -18.50
C ASP A 267 -1.85 -19.86 -18.27
N TYR A 268 -1.65 -21.18 -18.33
CA TYR A 268 -2.72 -22.15 -18.09
C TYR A 268 -3.37 -22.02 -16.70
N LEU A 269 -2.59 -21.66 -15.66
CA LEU A 269 -3.09 -21.51 -14.30
C LEU A 269 -3.97 -20.26 -14.19
N ASP A 270 -3.57 -19.16 -14.82
CA ASP A 270 -4.36 -17.93 -14.89
C ASP A 270 -5.71 -18.19 -15.60
N ILE A 271 -5.70 -18.92 -16.73
CA ILE A 271 -6.93 -19.29 -17.44
C ILE A 271 -7.85 -20.11 -16.54
N LYS A 272 -7.30 -21.10 -15.83
CA LYS A 272 -8.07 -21.93 -14.91
C LYS A 272 -8.67 -21.09 -13.77
N GLU A 273 -7.88 -20.20 -13.18
CA GLU A 273 -8.31 -19.30 -12.10
C GLU A 273 -9.44 -18.37 -12.56
N ILE A 274 -9.34 -17.79 -13.76
CA ILE A 274 -10.39 -16.95 -14.35
C ILE A 274 -11.71 -17.73 -14.49
N ARG A 275 -11.66 -18.97 -15.00
CA ARG A 275 -12.86 -19.81 -15.18
C ARG A 275 -13.51 -20.14 -13.85
N GLU A 276 -12.72 -20.62 -12.89
CA GLU A 276 -13.20 -20.95 -11.55
C GLU A 276 -13.81 -19.72 -10.88
N PHE A 277 -13.14 -18.57 -10.95
CA PHE A 277 -13.64 -17.31 -10.40
C PHE A 277 -14.97 -16.89 -11.01
N ILE A 278 -15.11 -16.86 -12.34
CA ILE A 278 -16.35 -16.43 -13.01
C ILE A 278 -17.51 -17.36 -12.65
N LEU A 279 -17.30 -18.68 -12.70
CA LEU A 279 -18.35 -19.65 -12.38
C LEU A 279 -18.76 -19.55 -10.90
N GLU A 280 -17.80 -19.43 -9.98
CA GLU A 280 -18.11 -19.24 -8.57
C GLU A 280 -18.92 -17.97 -8.31
N GLN A 281 -18.56 -16.85 -8.94
CA GLN A 281 -19.31 -15.60 -8.83
C GLN A 281 -20.75 -15.77 -9.30
N LYS A 282 -20.92 -16.43 -10.45
CA LYS A 282 -22.25 -16.67 -11.03
C LYS A 282 -23.12 -17.59 -10.17
N ILE A 283 -22.52 -18.58 -9.51
CA ILE A 283 -23.23 -19.46 -8.58
C ILE A 283 -23.70 -18.68 -7.35
N ILE A 284 -22.86 -17.79 -6.80
CA ILE A 284 -23.24 -16.89 -5.69
C ILE A 284 -24.45 -16.03 -6.10
N ASP A 285 -24.40 -15.45 -7.29
CA ASP A 285 -25.50 -14.67 -7.86
C ASP A 285 -26.79 -15.51 -7.98
N ALA A 286 -26.69 -16.75 -8.47
CA ALA A 286 -27.84 -17.66 -8.56
C ALA A 286 -28.40 -18.03 -7.16
N TYR A 287 -27.55 -18.18 -6.15
CA TYR A 287 -28.00 -18.37 -4.77
C TYR A 287 -28.70 -17.14 -4.20
N GLN A 288 -28.24 -15.93 -4.53
CA GLN A 288 -28.91 -14.69 -4.14
C GLN A 288 -30.30 -14.59 -4.79
N LEU A 289 -30.42 -15.00 -6.06
CA LEU A 289 -31.71 -15.14 -6.73
C LEU A 289 -32.65 -16.11 -6.01
N ILE A 290 -32.16 -17.32 -5.68
CA ILE A 290 -32.93 -18.31 -4.92
C ILE A 290 -33.41 -17.73 -3.59
N SER A 291 -32.52 -17.08 -2.85
CA SER A 291 -32.84 -16.47 -1.56
C SER A 291 -33.91 -15.38 -1.71
N ASN A 292 -33.84 -14.57 -2.78
CA ASN A 292 -34.88 -13.60 -3.11
C ASN A 292 -36.21 -14.28 -3.47
N ILE A 293 -36.19 -15.36 -4.25
CA ILE A 293 -37.40 -16.15 -4.56
C ILE A 293 -38.03 -16.68 -3.28
N GLN A 294 -37.22 -17.21 -2.34
CA GLN A 294 -37.69 -17.76 -1.06
C GLN A 294 -38.37 -16.70 -0.17
N LYS A 295 -37.92 -15.44 -0.22
CA LYS A 295 -38.57 -14.33 0.51
C LYS A 295 -40.01 -14.10 0.06
N TYR A 296 -40.29 -14.24 -1.24
CA TYR A 296 -41.63 -14.02 -1.81
C TYR A 296 -42.47 -15.31 -1.91
N ARG A 297 -41.81 -16.47 -1.90
CA ARG A 297 -42.43 -17.79 -1.97
C ARG A 297 -41.76 -18.69 -0.94
N PRO A 298 -42.41 -19.01 0.18
CA PRO A 298 -41.79 -19.83 1.22
C PRO A 298 -41.73 -21.30 0.80
N ILE A 299 -40.86 -21.60 -0.17
CA ILE A 299 -40.53 -22.97 -0.59
C ILE A 299 -39.25 -23.41 0.12
N PRO A 300 -39.24 -24.61 0.73
CA PRO A 300 -38.03 -25.15 1.31
C PRO A 300 -37.07 -25.54 0.18
N ILE A 301 -35.84 -25.05 0.27
CA ILE A 301 -34.76 -25.38 -0.67
C ILE A 301 -33.55 -25.73 0.19
N GLU A 302 -33.09 -26.97 0.06
CA GLU A 302 -31.88 -27.43 0.71
C GLU A 302 -30.66 -27.02 -0.11
N LYS A 303 -29.67 -26.40 0.54
CA LYS A 303 -28.35 -26.18 -0.08
C LYS A 303 -27.60 -27.51 -0.02
N SER A 304 -27.34 -28.10 -1.18
CA SER A 304 -26.67 -29.39 -1.32
C SER A 304 -25.74 -29.38 -2.52
N ILE A 305 -24.80 -30.34 -2.55
CA ILE A 305 -23.90 -30.55 -3.70
C ILE A 305 -24.72 -30.78 -5.00
N GLU A 306 -25.88 -31.44 -4.89
CA GLU A 306 -26.79 -31.63 -6.03
C GLU A 306 -27.26 -30.30 -6.60
N LEU A 307 -27.64 -29.34 -5.74
CA LEU A 307 -28.05 -28.00 -6.16
C LEU A 307 -26.86 -27.24 -6.76
N ASP A 308 -25.66 -27.33 -6.17
CA ASP A 308 -24.45 -26.70 -6.71
C ASP A 308 -24.17 -27.17 -8.14
N CYS A 309 -24.21 -28.49 -8.40
CA CYS A 309 -23.99 -29.02 -9.76
C CYS A 309 -25.02 -28.51 -10.76
N VAL A 310 -26.29 -28.44 -10.37
CA VAL A 310 -27.37 -27.91 -11.23
C VAL A 310 -27.19 -26.41 -11.49
N LEU A 311 -26.76 -25.65 -10.49
CA LEU A 311 -26.49 -24.22 -10.63
C LEU A 311 -25.28 -23.95 -11.51
N VAL A 312 -24.19 -24.70 -11.38
CA VAL A 312 -23.02 -24.64 -12.28
C VAL A 312 -23.50 -24.77 -13.72
N GLU A 313 -24.27 -25.82 -14.02
CA GLU A 313 -24.72 -26.07 -15.40
C GLU A 313 -25.63 -24.95 -15.93
N LEU A 314 -26.48 -24.40 -15.08
CA LEU A 314 -27.36 -23.29 -15.42
C LEU A 314 -26.58 -22.02 -15.78
N VAL A 315 -25.66 -21.61 -14.89
CA VAL A 315 -25.00 -20.32 -15.01
C VAL A 315 -23.89 -20.31 -16.03
N GLU A 316 -23.28 -21.47 -16.30
CA GLU A 316 -22.30 -21.65 -17.37
C GLU A 316 -22.94 -21.40 -18.74
N LYS A 317 -24.15 -21.95 -18.96
CA LYS A 317 -24.85 -21.92 -20.26
C LYS A 317 -25.78 -20.74 -20.46
N TYR A 318 -26.36 -20.18 -19.40
CA TYR A 318 -27.38 -19.16 -19.49
C TYR A 318 -27.04 -17.91 -18.70
N ASN A 319 -27.41 -16.74 -19.23
CA ASN A 319 -27.28 -15.50 -18.49
C ASN A 319 -28.24 -15.43 -17.29
N LEU A 320 -27.94 -14.52 -16.36
CA LEU A 320 -28.61 -14.49 -15.07
C LEU A 320 -30.10 -14.09 -15.19
N LEU A 321 -30.49 -13.37 -16.24
CA LEU A 321 -31.89 -13.01 -16.53
C LEU A 321 -32.72 -14.24 -16.90
N VAL A 322 -32.15 -15.14 -17.71
CA VAL A 322 -32.77 -16.43 -18.07
C VAL A 322 -32.80 -17.35 -16.85
N VAL A 323 -31.70 -17.42 -16.09
CA VAL A 323 -31.63 -18.21 -14.85
C VAL A 323 -32.72 -17.77 -13.87
N ASN A 324 -32.87 -16.47 -13.62
CA ASN A 324 -33.91 -15.92 -12.74
C ASN A 324 -35.33 -16.29 -13.20
N SER A 325 -35.58 -16.20 -14.51
CA SER A 325 -36.86 -16.59 -15.11
C SER A 325 -37.17 -18.06 -14.84
N LEU A 326 -36.21 -18.94 -15.12
CA LEU A 326 -36.31 -20.38 -14.94
C LEU A 326 -36.54 -20.74 -13.47
N LEU A 327 -35.67 -20.26 -12.57
CA LEU A 327 -35.78 -20.51 -11.14
C LEU A 327 -37.12 -20.04 -10.59
N SER A 328 -37.58 -18.85 -10.99
CA SER A 328 -38.87 -18.32 -10.57
C SER A 328 -40.04 -19.18 -11.04
N TYR A 329 -40.04 -19.57 -12.33
CA TYR A 329 -41.09 -20.39 -12.89
C TYR A 329 -41.18 -21.75 -12.20
N GLN A 330 -40.03 -22.40 -11.97
CA GLN A 330 -40.01 -23.67 -11.25
C GLN A 330 -40.45 -23.50 -9.80
N ALA A 331 -40.10 -22.39 -9.15
CA ALA A 331 -40.55 -22.08 -7.80
C ALA A 331 -42.08 -21.90 -7.72
N ASP A 332 -42.70 -21.21 -8.67
CA ASP A 332 -44.16 -21.07 -8.77
C ASP A 332 -44.82 -22.46 -8.87
N LYS A 333 -44.27 -23.34 -9.71
CA LYS A 333 -44.77 -24.70 -9.87
C LYS A 333 -44.62 -25.50 -8.57
N VAL A 334 -43.49 -25.38 -7.87
CA VAL A 334 -43.24 -26.09 -6.60
C VAL A 334 -44.19 -25.59 -5.53
N ALA A 335 -44.35 -24.27 -5.38
CA ALA A 335 -45.30 -23.67 -4.44
C ALA A 335 -46.73 -24.17 -4.66
N LEU A 336 -47.19 -24.22 -5.92
CA LEU A 336 -48.51 -24.78 -6.27
C LEU A 336 -48.63 -26.26 -5.88
N ARG A 337 -47.59 -27.06 -6.12
CA ARG A 337 -47.59 -28.48 -5.78
C ARG A 337 -47.61 -28.68 -4.27
N LEU A 338 -46.84 -27.90 -3.52
CA LEU A 338 -46.85 -27.91 -2.06
C LEU A 338 -48.23 -27.55 -1.55
N TYR A 339 -48.82 -26.45 -2.01
CA TYR A 339 -50.19 -26.05 -1.65
C TYR A 339 -51.20 -27.20 -1.85
N ASN A 340 -51.18 -27.86 -3.02
CA ASN A 340 -52.06 -28.99 -3.28
C ASN A 340 -51.81 -30.18 -2.34
N LEU A 341 -50.55 -30.46 -1.99
CA LEU A 341 -50.19 -31.51 -1.03
C LEU A 341 -50.62 -31.16 0.39
N GLU A 342 -50.62 -29.87 0.76
CA GLU A 342 -51.10 -29.44 2.08
C GLU A 342 -52.61 -29.62 2.25
N HIS A 343 -53.36 -29.52 1.14
CA HIS A 343 -54.82 -29.60 1.12
C HIS A 343 -55.34 -30.97 0.65
N ALA A 344 -54.45 -31.91 0.29
CA ALA A 344 -54.81 -33.29 0.00
C ALA A 344 -54.94 -34.11 1.30
N GLN A 345 -55.95 -34.98 1.38
CA GLN A 345 -56.27 -35.75 2.59
C GLN A 345 -55.24 -36.83 2.99
N GLN A 346 -54.09 -36.94 2.32
CA GLN A 346 -53.06 -37.93 2.64
C GLN A 346 -51.98 -37.37 3.56
N ARG A 347 -51.92 -37.94 4.77
CA ARG A 347 -50.85 -37.78 5.74
C ARG A 347 -49.71 -38.72 5.37
N ASP A 348 -48.68 -38.16 4.75
CA ASP A 348 -47.27 -38.43 5.07
C ASP A 348 -46.43 -37.48 4.20
N ARG A 349 -46.09 -36.33 4.79
CA ARG A 349 -45.16 -35.39 4.18
C ARG A 349 -43.76 -35.93 4.48
N ASP A 350 -43.15 -36.67 3.56
CA ASP A 350 -41.71 -36.94 3.69
C ASP A 350 -40.95 -35.60 3.50
N PRO A 351 -40.33 -35.05 4.57
CA PRO A 351 -39.63 -33.77 4.48
C PRO A 351 -38.46 -33.83 3.49
N TYR A 352 -37.87 -35.01 3.30
CA TYR A 352 -36.80 -35.24 2.34
C TYR A 352 -37.27 -35.02 0.90
N PHE A 353 -38.46 -35.54 0.56
CA PHE A 353 -39.04 -35.36 -0.77
C PHE A 353 -39.40 -33.89 -1.05
N VAL A 354 -39.96 -33.21 -0.04
CA VAL A 354 -40.37 -31.79 -0.13
C VAL A 354 -39.18 -30.88 -0.40
N ASN A 355 -38.05 -31.09 0.29
CA ASN A 355 -36.84 -30.27 0.13
C ASN A 355 -36.16 -30.46 -1.23
N LYS A 356 -36.27 -31.64 -1.84
CA LYS A 356 -35.66 -31.95 -3.14
C LYS A 356 -36.51 -31.57 -4.35
N MET A 357 -37.81 -31.29 -4.18
CA MET A 357 -38.73 -30.99 -5.29
C MET A 357 -38.24 -29.88 -6.22
N PHE A 358 -37.64 -28.83 -5.66
CA PHE A 358 -37.16 -27.70 -6.44
C PHE A 358 -35.98 -28.10 -7.34
N ILE A 359 -34.99 -28.79 -6.76
CA ILE A 359 -33.83 -29.31 -7.47
C ILE A 359 -34.28 -30.26 -8.58
N THR A 360 -35.12 -31.26 -8.25
CA THR A 360 -35.61 -32.25 -9.23
C THR A 360 -36.30 -31.59 -10.41
N ARG A 361 -37.11 -30.55 -10.18
CA ARG A 361 -37.80 -29.85 -11.27
C ARG A 361 -36.88 -29.06 -12.17
N ILE A 362 -35.86 -28.41 -11.61
CA ILE A 362 -34.86 -27.71 -12.41
C ILE A 362 -34.10 -28.73 -13.26
N THR A 363 -33.62 -29.83 -12.67
CA THR A 363 -32.91 -30.89 -13.38
C THR A 363 -33.74 -31.46 -14.52
N SER A 364 -34.99 -31.87 -14.26
CA SER A 364 -35.87 -32.42 -15.31
C SER A 364 -36.15 -31.41 -16.43
N TYR A 365 -36.26 -30.12 -16.12
CA TYR A 365 -36.44 -29.09 -17.13
C TYR A 365 -35.18 -28.90 -17.99
N LEU A 366 -33.99 -28.92 -17.38
CA LEU A 366 -32.73 -28.85 -18.11
C LEU A 366 -32.52 -30.07 -19.02
N GLU A 367 -32.81 -31.26 -18.52
CA GLU A 367 -32.79 -32.49 -19.34
C GLU A 367 -33.76 -32.40 -20.51
N TYR A 368 -34.99 -31.92 -20.26
CA TYR A 368 -35.95 -31.68 -21.33
C TYR A 368 -35.43 -30.70 -22.39
N CYS A 369 -34.79 -29.60 -21.97
CA CYS A 369 -34.17 -28.64 -22.88
C CYS A 369 -33.06 -29.26 -23.72
N LYS A 370 -32.18 -30.07 -23.11
CA LYS A 370 -31.11 -30.81 -23.80
C LYS A 370 -31.68 -31.78 -24.84
N LEU A 371 -32.61 -32.64 -24.43
CA LEU A 371 -33.17 -33.70 -25.29
C LEU A 371 -33.92 -33.14 -26.51
N ASN A 372 -34.50 -31.94 -26.38
CA ASN A 372 -35.29 -31.31 -27.43
C ASN A 372 -34.56 -30.17 -28.15
N ASN A 373 -33.26 -29.94 -27.89
CA ASN A 373 -32.49 -28.80 -28.40
C ASN A 373 -33.22 -27.45 -28.22
N LYS A 374 -33.86 -27.25 -27.07
CA LYS A 374 -34.60 -26.02 -26.74
C LYS A 374 -33.79 -25.11 -25.84
N ILE A 375 -33.70 -23.84 -26.23
CA ILE A 375 -33.06 -22.79 -25.43
C ILE A 375 -34.16 -22.07 -24.60
N PRO A 376 -34.03 -21.99 -23.27
CA PRO A 376 -34.89 -21.14 -22.47
C PRO A 376 -34.73 -19.68 -22.92
N SER A 377 -35.77 -19.09 -23.50
CA SER A 377 -35.72 -17.74 -24.10
C SER A 377 -36.39 -16.65 -23.26
N HIS A 378 -37.14 -17.03 -22.22
CA HIS A 378 -37.82 -16.06 -21.35
C HIS A 378 -36.84 -15.42 -20.38
N ILE A 379 -36.75 -14.10 -20.40
CA ILE A 379 -35.93 -13.31 -19.49
C ILE A 379 -36.78 -12.70 -18.37
N ARG A 380 -36.20 -12.61 -17.17
CA ARG A 380 -36.79 -11.91 -16.03
C ARG A 380 -35.76 -10.98 -15.39
N GLY A 381 -36.10 -9.70 -15.27
CA GLY A 381 -35.24 -8.70 -14.64
C GLY A 381 -34.90 -9.03 -13.18
N ILE A 382 -33.70 -8.62 -12.73
CA ILE A 382 -33.08 -9.04 -11.46
C ILE A 382 -33.39 -8.07 -10.30
N GLY A 383 -34.29 -7.11 -10.53
CA GLY A 383 -34.68 -6.08 -9.57
C GLY A 383 -33.65 -4.94 -9.47
N PRO A 384 -34.06 -3.78 -8.92
CA PRO A 384 -33.22 -2.57 -8.89
C PRO A 384 -32.09 -2.61 -7.86
N ASN A 385 -32.15 -3.51 -6.87
CA ASN A 385 -31.19 -3.57 -5.75
C ASN A 385 -30.02 -4.54 -5.99
N TRP A 386 -29.73 -4.88 -7.26
CA TRP A 386 -28.64 -5.80 -7.57
C TRP A 386 -27.28 -5.09 -7.47
N SER A 387 -26.38 -5.61 -6.64
CA SER A 387 -25.07 -5.00 -6.40
C SER A 387 -23.99 -5.60 -7.31
N TYR A 388 -23.30 -4.74 -8.05
CA TYR A 388 -22.16 -5.09 -8.90
C TYR A 388 -20.84 -4.84 -8.18
N THR A 389 -19.84 -5.68 -8.39
CA THR A 389 -18.53 -5.47 -7.76
C THR A 389 -17.68 -4.47 -8.54
N SER A 390 -16.70 -3.90 -7.84
CA SER A 390 -15.65 -3.09 -8.46
C SER A 390 -14.90 -3.84 -9.57
N LEU A 391 -14.68 -5.15 -9.37
CA LEU A 391 -13.99 -6.00 -10.33
C LEU A 391 -14.85 -6.23 -11.58
N GLU A 392 -16.13 -6.56 -11.43
CA GLU A 392 -17.02 -6.75 -12.59
C GLU A 392 -17.07 -5.51 -13.46
N TYR A 393 -17.22 -4.33 -12.84
CA TYR A 393 -17.26 -3.07 -13.56
C TYR A 393 -15.96 -2.83 -14.32
N PHE A 394 -14.82 -3.08 -13.67
CA PHE A 394 -13.51 -2.91 -14.29
C PHE A 394 -13.30 -3.87 -15.45
N VAL A 395 -13.60 -5.16 -15.28
CA VAL A 395 -13.45 -6.15 -16.35
C VAL A 395 -14.37 -5.81 -17.54
N SER A 396 -15.64 -5.49 -17.27
CA SER A 396 -16.62 -5.19 -18.33
C SER A 396 -16.24 -3.97 -19.17
N LYS A 397 -15.62 -2.97 -18.53
CA LYS A 397 -15.27 -1.70 -19.15
C LYS A 397 -13.86 -1.69 -19.76
N SER A 398 -12.89 -2.25 -19.04
CA SER A 398 -11.47 -2.09 -19.36
C SER A 398 -10.87 -3.30 -20.09
N ILE A 399 -11.44 -4.50 -19.89
CA ILE A 399 -10.94 -5.74 -20.48
C ILE A 399 -11.86 -6.19 -21.62
N ILE A 400 -13.12 -6.49 -21.32
CA ILE A 400 -14.11 -6.93 -22.32
C ILE A 400 -14.54 -5.75 -23.22
N ASN A 401 -14.58 -4.52 -22.68
CA ASN A 401 -14.89 -3.28 -23.39
C ASN A 401 -16.29 -3.24 -24.07
N GLU A 402 -17.28 -3.91 -23.48
CA GLU A 402 -18.67 -3.87 -23.98
C GLU A 402 -19.59 -2.99 -23.13
N GLY A 403 -19.16 -2.63 -21.91
CA GLY A 403 -19.96 -1.80 -20.99
C GLY A 403 -21.25 -2.44 -20.49
N LEU A 404 -21.49 -3.72 -20.82
CA LEU A 404 -22.63 -4.51 -20.40
C LEU A 404 -22.37 -5.15 -19.03
N SER A 405 -23.44 -5.33 -18.26
CA SER A 405 -23.39 -6.00 -16.96
C SER A 405 -23.10 -7.49 -17.13
N TRP A 406 -22.34 -8.09 -16.21
CA TRP A 406 -22.12 -9.54 -16.21
C TRP A 406 -23.43 -10.32 -16.21
N THR A 407 -24.51 -9.77 -15.67
CA THR A 407 -25.84 -10.39 -15.63
C THR A 407 -26.43 -10.71 -17.02
N THR A 408 -25.98 -10.03 -18.07
CA THR A 408 -26.46 -10.25 -19.45
C THR A 408 -25.75 -11.38 -20.18
N PHE A 409 -24.66 -11.89 -19.62
CA PHE A 409 -23.83 -12.93 -20.21
C PHE A 409 -23.93 -14.24 -19.42
N SER A 410 -23.79 -15.38 -20.10
CA SER A 410 -23.51 -16.66 -19.43
C SER A 410 -22.08 -16.70 -18.89
N GLY A 411 -21.77 -17.71 -18.06
CA GLY A 411 -20.40 -17.96 -17.59
C GLY A 411 -19.44 -18.22 -18.75
N ASP A 412 -19.81 -19.10 -19.68
CA ASP A 412 -19.01 -19.41 -20.87
C ASP A 412 -18.79 -18.18 -21.76
N GLU A 413 -19.83 -17.36 -21.96
CA GLU A 413 -19.71 -16.13 -22.75
C GLU A 413 -18.74 -15.14 -22.11
N LEU A 414 -18.80 -14.96 -20.78
CA LEU A 414 -17.86 -14.06 -20.07
C LEU A 414 -16.43 -14.58 -20.13
N ILE A 415 -16.23 -15.87 -19.88
CA ILE A 415 -14.91 -16.50 -19.97
C ILE A 415 -14.35 -16.30 -21.37
N HIS A 416 -15.13 -16.64 -22.41
CA HIS A 416 -14.71 -16.51 -23.79
C HIS A 416 -14.38 -15.06 -24.16
N LYS A 417 -15.21 -14.10 -23.76
CA LYS A 417 -14.98 -12.66 -24.03
C LYS A 417 -13.74 -12.14 -23.32
N TRP A 418 -13.51 -12.56 -22.08
CA TRP A 418 -12.32 -12.14 -21.33
C TRP A 418 -11.05 -12.71 -21.97
N LEU A 419 -11.00 -14.03 -22.20
CA LEU A 419 -9.81 -14.71 -22.72
C LEU A 419 -9.45 -14.30 -24.16
N ASN A 420 -10.41 -13.82 -24.95
CA ASN A 420 -10.20 -13.33 -26.30
C ASN A 420 -10.19 -11.78 -26.40
N SER A 421 -10.06 -11.08 -25.28
CA SER A 421 -10.00 -9.61 -25.29
C SER A 421 -8.64 -9.11 -25.82
N GLU A 422 -8.62 -7.93 -26.43
CA GLU A 422 -7.39 -7.31 -26.97
C GLU A 422 -6.34 -6.97 -25.90
N LYS A 423 -6.75 -6.98 -24.61
CA LYS A 423 -5.90 -6.65 -23.47
C LYS A 423 -5.08 -7.83 -22.94
N VAL A 424 -5.33 -9.02 -23.47
CA VAL A 424 -4.79 -10.25 -22.92
C VAL A 424 -4.26 -11.11 -24.04
N THR A 425 -3.06 -11.65 -23.87
CA THR A 425 -2.50 -12.68 -24.75
C THR A 425 -2.44 -14.00 -24.01
N ILE A 426 -2.56 -15.11 -24.73
CA ILE A 426 -2.43 -16.46 -24.14
C ILE A 426 -1.05 -16.98 -24.49
N LYS A 427 -0.31 -17.40 -23.46
CA LYS A 427 0.96 -18.09 -23.65
C LYS A 427 0.72 -19.39 -24.39
N LEU A 428 1.35 -19.55 -25.54
CA LEU A 428 1.34 -20.83 -26.25
C LEU A 428 2.26 -21.78 -25.48
N ASP A 429 1.68 -22.68 -24.70
CA ASP A 429 2.43 -23.78 -24.10
C ASP A 429 3.04 -24.64 -25.23
N LEU A 430 4.37 -24.79 -25.21
CA LEU A 430 5.14 -25.67 -26.11
C LEU A 430 5.03 -27.13 -25.68
#